data_AF-A0A519ZZG4-F1
#
_entry.id   AF-A0A519ZZG4-F1
#
_cell.length_a   1.000
_cell.length_b   1.000
_cell.length_c   1.000
_cell.angle_alpha   90.00
_cell.angle_beta   90.00
_cell.angle_gamma   90.00
#
_symmetry.space_group_name_H-M   'P 1'
#
loop_
_entity.id
_entity.type
_entity.pdbx_description
1 polymer ?
#
loop_
_entity_poly.entity_id
_entity_poly.type
_entity_poly.pdbx_seq_one_letter_code
_entity_poly.pdbx_strand_id
1 'polypeptide(L)'
;MLEAELVQKIQVAFNSVLLEDGIGLWEAQGLDDYANDDKMKSLKAKDERMNWENLSYQDLAQCESSLSFFDAKGLTFCLAKFLIFDILETQILQEQNISSPEVVFT
;
A
#
# COMPACT_ATOMS: atom_id res chain seq x y z
N MET A 1 -1.85 -17.43 17.48
CA MET A 1 -2.24 -17.40 16.06
C MET A 1 -0.95 -17.38 15.26
N LEU A 2 -0.82 -18.22 14.25
CA LEU A 2 0.37 -18.25 13.39
C LEU A 2 0.32 -17.09 12.39
N GLU A 3 1.46 -16.54 11.96
CA GLU A 3 1.55 -15.44 10.97
C GLU A 3 0.72 -15.75 9.71
N ALA A 4 0.85 -16.97 9.18
CA ALA A 4 0.10 -17.43 8.01
C ALA A 4 -1.44 -17.42 8.23
N GLU A 5 -1.91 -17.74 9.44
CA GLU A 5 -3.34 -17.70 9.76
C GLU A 5 -3.86 -16.25 9.78
N LEU A 6 -3.04 -15.31 10.25
CA LEU A 6 -3.39 -13.89 10.27
C LEU A 6 -3.41 -13.30 8.86
N VAL A 7 -2.42 -13.62 8.02
CA VAL A 7 -2.38 -13.21 6.61
C VAL A 7 -3.62 -13.71 5.88
N GLN A 8 -4.02 -14.96 6.09
CA GLN A 8 -5.23 -15.52 5.49
C GLN A 8 -6.50 -14.77 5.94
N LYS A 9 -6.60 -14.39 7.22
CA LYS A 9 -7.72 -13.60 7.73
C LYS A 9 -7.79 -12.21 7.08
N ILE A 10 -6.64 -11.57 6.88
CA ILE A 10 -6.56 -10.28 6.18
C ILE A 10 -7.01 -10.46 4.73
N GLN A 11 -6.48 -11.45 4.01
CA GLN A 11 -6.89 -11.73 2.63
C GLN A 11 -8.41 -11.91 2.50
N VAL A 12 -9.01 -12.73 3.38
CA VAL A 12 -10.47 -12.95 3.37
C VAL A 12 -11.25 -11.67 3.71
N ALA A 13 -10.80 -10.89 4.69
CA ALA A 13 -11.49 -9.67 5.11
C ALA A 13 -11.49 -8.58 4.02
N PHE A 14 -10.44 -8.53 3.18
CA PHE A 14 -10.27 -7.49 2.16
C PHE A 14 -10.52 -7.97 0.72
N ASN A 15 -10.87 -9.25 0.49
CA ASN A 15 -10.96 -9.88 -0.84
C ASN A 15 -11.83 -9.14 -1.89
N SER A 16 -12.78 -8.31 -1.47
CA SER A 16 -13.68 -7.58 -2.38
C SER A 16 -13.55 -6.06 -2.27
N VAL A 17 -12.50 -5.57 -1.62
CA VAL A 17 -12.23 -4.14 -1.49
C VAL A 17 -11.63 -3.62 -2.79
N LEU A 18 -12.28 -2.61 -3.36
CA LEU A 18 -11.82 -1.87 -4.54
C LEU A 18 -11.40 -0.46 -4.12
N LEU A 19 -10.49 0.17 -4.86
CA LEU A 19 -10.09 1.54 -4.59
C LEU A 19 -11.17 2.56 -5.00
N GLU A 20 -11.98 2.21 -6.00
CA GLU A 20 -13.03 3.07 -6.58
C GLU A 20 -12.47 4.41 -7.05
N ASP A 21 -12.93 5.53 -6.47
CA ASP A 21 -12.46 6.91 -6.68
C ASP A 21 -11.51 7.39 -5.56
N GLY A 22 -11.12 6.50 -4.64
CA GLY A 22 -10.21 6.78 -3.54
C GLY A 22 -8.78 7.12 -3.98
N ILE A 23 -8.02 7.70 -3.05
CA ILE A 23 -6.62 8.09 -3.23
C ILE A 23 -5.75 6.84 -3.19
N GLY A 24 -5.09 6.51 -4.30
CA GLY A 24 -4.20 5.35 -4.39
C GLY A 24 -2.79 5.64 -3.86
N LEU A 25 -1.93 4.62 -3.85
CA LEU A 25 -0.57 4.68 -3.32
C LEU A 25 0.27 5.78 -3.97
N TRP A 26 0.29 5.84 -5.30
CA TRP A 26 1.08 6.81 -6.05
C TRP A 26 0.43 8.19 -6.04
N GLU A 27 -0.90 8.28 -6.07
CA GLU A 27 -1.60 9.55 -5.88
C GLU A 27 -1.28 10.18 -4.51
N ALA A 28 -1.28 9.39 -3.44
CA ALA A 28 -0.89 9.83 -2.10
C ALA A 28 0.57 10.31 -2.02
N GLN A 29 1.52 9.58 -2.62
CA GLN A 29 2.91 10.04 -2.71
C GLN A 29 3.01 11.38 -3.46
N GLY A 30 2.21 11.57 -4.51
CA GLY A 30 2.16 12.84 -5.22
C GLY A 30 1.68 14.01 -4.37
N LEU A 31 0.74 13.75 -3.45
CA LEU A 31 0.28 14.76 -2.49
C LEU A 31 1.39 15.15 -1.51
N ASP A 32 2.13 14.17 -0.99
CA ASP A 32 3.28 14.39 -0.11
C ASP A 32 4.39 15.19 -0.81
N ASP A 33 4.67 14.85 -2.07
CA ASP A 33 5.68 15.51 -2.91
C ASP A 33 5.26 16.90 -3.43
N TYR A 34 4.04 17.37 -3.12
CA TYR A 34 3.45 18.59 -3.70
C TYR A 34 3.49 18.59 -5.24
N ALA A 35 3.21 17.44 -5.85
CA ALA A 35 3.26 17.27 -7.29
C ALA A 35 2.28 18.20 -8.02
N ASN A 36 2.66 18.64 -9.22
CA ASN A 36 1.79 19.44 -10.08
C ASN A 36 0.70 18.60 -10.75
N ASP A 37 -0.31 19.26 -11.34
CA ASP A 37 -1.49 18.60 -11.94
C ASP A 37 -1.15 17.51 -12.97
N ASP A 38 -0.14 17.73 -13.82
CA ASP A 38 0.23 16.77 -14.86
C ASP A 38 0.93 15.53 -14.27
N LYS A 39 1.77 15.74 -13.25
CA LYS A 39 2.37 14.65 -12.48
C LYS A 39 1.32 13.89 -11.68
N MET A 40 0.37 14.59 -11.04
CA MET A 40 -0.75 13.98 -10.31
C MET A 40 -1.61 13.09 -11.20
N LYS A 41 -1.96 13.53 -12.41
CA LYS A 41 -2.69 12.68 -13.38
C LYS A 41 -1.92 11.40 -13.72
N SER A 42 -0.60 11.52 -13.89
CA SER A 42 0.26 10.38 -14.23
C SER A 42 0.38 9.39 -13.06
N LEU A 43 0.48 9.89 -11.84
CA LEU A 43 0.53 9.07 -10.61
C LEU A 43 -0.81 8.36 -10.38
N LYS A 44 -1.93 9.08 -10.49
CA LYS A 44 -3.28 8.50 -10.40
C LYS A 44 -3.54 7.42 -11.45
N ALA A 45 -2.99 7.57 -12.65
CA ALA A 45 -3.08 6.56 -13.71
C ALA A 45 -2.21 5.32 -13.45
N LYS A 46 -1.19 5.42 -12.59
CA LYS A 46 -0.34 4.31 -12.18
C LYS A 46 -0.98 3.44 -11.10
N ASP A 47 -1.93 3.97 -10.34
CA ASP A 47 -2.53 3.26 -9.22
C ASP A 47 -3.32 2.02 -9.64
N GLU A 48 -3.03 0.91 -8.95
CA GLU A 48 -3.88 -0.28 -8.95
C GLU A 48 -5.20 0.05 -8.25
N ARG A 49 -6.33 -0.31 -8.87
CA ARG A 49 -7.67 0.07 -8.37
C ARG A 49 -8.59 -1.12 -8.13
N MET A 50 -8.23 -2.29 -8.65
CA MET A 50 -9.10 -3.46 -8.74
C MET A 50 -8.71 -4.56 -7.76
N ASN A 51 -7.42 -4.74 -7.50
CA ASN A 51 -6.95 -5.79 -6.60
C ASN A 51 -5.75 -5.31 -5.79
N TRP A 52 -5.97 -5.05 -4.50
CA TRP A 52 -4.91 -4.60 -3.58
C TRP A 52 -3.77 -5.63 -3.46
N GLU A 53 -4.00 -6.92 -3.76
CA GLU A 53 -2.94 -7.92 -3.75
C GLU A 53 -1.85 -7.64 -4.79
N ASN A 54 -2.18 -6.94 -5.88
CA ASN A 54 -1.24 -6.57 -6.92
C ASN A 54 -0.31 -5.43 -6.53
N LEU A 55 -0.56 -4.73 -5.40
CA LEU A 55 0.36 -3.73 -4.89
C LEU A 55 1.73 -4.38 -4.60
N SER A 56 2.80 -3.75 -5.08
CA SER A 56 4.18 -4.22 -4.88
C SER A 56 4.71 -3.77 -3.52
N TYR A 57 5.46 -4.64 -2.84
CA TYR A 57 6.13 -4.23 -1.59
C TYR A 57 7.25 -3.22 -1.84
N GLN A 58 7.89 -3.23 -3.02
CA GLN A 58 8.83 -2.17 -3.43
C GLN A 58 8.11 -0.83 -3.54
N ASP A 59 6.94 -0.81 -4.19
CA ASP A 59 6.14 0.41 -4.31
C ASP A 59 5.66 0.91 -2.94
N LEU A 60 5.25 0.00 -2.04
CA LEU A 60 4.88 0.35 -0.66
C LEU A 60 6.05 0.97 0.11
N ALA A 61 7.24 0.38 0.02
CA ALA A 61 8.45 0.91 0.69
C ALA A 61 8.88 2.26 0.08
N GLN A 62 8.70 2.45 -1.22
CA GLN A 62 8.97 3.74 -1.86
C GLN A 62 7.93 4.81 -1.47
N CYS A 63 6.70 4.41 -1.20
CA CYS A 63 5.58 5.29 -0.90
C CYS A 63 5.23 5.26 0.60
N GLU A 64 6.22 5.08 1.47
CA GLU A 64 6.02 4.86 2.92
C GLU A 64 5.23 6.00 3.61
N SER A 65 5.35 7.24 3.14
CA SER A 65 4.62 8.39 3.68
C SER A 65 3.13 8.44 3.28
N SER A 66 2.73 7.65 2.28
CA SER A 66 1.39 7.71 1.67
C SER A 66 0.25 7.38 2.63
N LEU A 67 0.51 6.63 3.71
CA LEU A 67 -0.46 6.34 4.76
C LEU A 67 -1.12 7.60 5.35
N SER A 68 -0.41 8.72 5.37
CA SER A 68 -0.91 9.99 5.92
C SER A 68 -1.85 10.76 4.97
N PHE A 69 -1.90 10.38 3.70
CA PHE A 69 -2.59 11.13 2.64
C PHE A 69 -3.76 10.37 2.01
N PHE A 70 -3.99 9.12 2.43
CA PHE A 70 -5.15 8.36 1.99
C PHE A 70 -6.46 8.98 2.50
N ASP A 71 -7.48 8.94 1.65
CA ASP A 71 -8.85 9.06 2.11
C ASP A 71 -9.36 7.72 2.66
N ALA A 72 -10.61 7.67 3.13
CA ALA A 72 -11.16 6.47 3.75
C ALA A 72 -11.14 5.24 2.81
N LYS A 73 -11.35 5.45 1.51
CA LYS A 73 -11.33 4.38 0.49
C LYS A 73 -9.91 3.93 0.19
N GLY A 74 -9.00 4.87 -0.04
CA GLY A 74 -7.57 4.62 -0.22
C GLY A 74 -6.98 3.82 0.94
N LEU A 75 -7.27 4.25 2.17
CA LEU A 75 -6.80 3.56 3.36
C LEU A 75 -7.36 2.14 3.41
N THR A 76 -8.67 1.96 3.21
CA THR A 76 -9.28 0.63 3.25
C THR A 76 -8.69 -0.31 2.18
N PHE A 77 -8.42 0.20 0.97
CA PHE A 77 -7.84 -0.59 -0.11
C PHE A 77 -6.38 -0.96 0.16
N CYS A 78 -5.53 0.00 0.53
CA CYS A 78 -4.10 -0.23 0.72
C CYS A 78 -3.76 -0.95 2.05
N LEU A 79 -4.57 -0.75 3.09
CA LEU A 79 -4.28 -1.25 4.46
C LEU A 79 -4.03 -2.75 4.50
N ALA A 80 -4.74 -3.55 3.70
CA ALA A 80 -4.53 -5.00 3.64
C ALA A 80 -3.06 -5.36 3.34
N LYS A 81 -2.46 -4.68 2.36
CA LYS A 81 -1.08 -4.93 1.93
C LYS A 81 -0.08 -4.43 2.96
N PHE A 82 -0.33 -3.27 3.58
CA PHE A 82 0.50 -2.73 4.65
C PHE A 82 0.50 -3.63 5.89
N LEU A 83 -0.65 -4.17 6.31
CA LEU A 83 -0.74 -5.11 7.42
C LEU A 83 0.02 -6.41 7.15
N ILE A 84 -0.08 -6.95 5.93
CA ILE A 84 0.69 -8.16 5.56
C ILE A 84 2.18 -7.85 5.52
N PHE A 85 2.57 -6.66 5.05
CA PHE A 85 3.96 -6.25 5.04
C PHE A 85 4.53 -6.16 6.47
N ASP A 86 3.79 -5.58 7.41
CA ASP A 86 4.16 -5.51 8.83
C ASP A 86 4.34 -6.90 9.46
N ILE A 87 3.42 -7.84 9.17
CA ILE A 87 3.49 -9.21 9.71
C ILE A 87 4.69 -9.99 9.15
N LEU A 88 5.03 -9.80 7.88
CA LEU A 88 6.03 -10.58 7.14
C LEU A 88 7.28 -9.77 6.80
N GLU A 89 7.53 -8.65 7.50
CA GLU A 89 8.51 -7.64 7.12
C GLU A 89 9.88 -8.25 6.89
N THR A 90 10.39 -9.00 7.88
CA THR A 90 11.72 -9.61 7.80
C THR A 90 11.87 -10.53 6.59
N GLN A 91 10.86 -11.35 6.31
CA GLN A 91 10.85 -12.27 5.18
C GLN A 91 10.81 -11.51 3.86
N ILE A 92 9.92 -10.52 3.73
CA ILE A 92 9.74 -9.72 2.51
C ILE A 92 10.99 -8.90 2.21
N LEU A 93 11.56 -8.21 3.20
CA LEU A 93 12.77 -7.40 3.02
C LEU A 93 13.95 -8.26 2.52
N GLN A 94 14.12 -9.46 3.09
CA GLN A 94 15.17 -10.40 2.69
C GLN A 94 14.92 -10.99 1.30
N GLU A 95 13.73 -11.52 1.03
CA GLU A 95 13.40 -12.20 -0.23
C GLU A 95 13.39 -11.25 -1.42
N GLN A 96 12.96 -10.00 -1.19
CA GLN A 96 12.78 -9.02 -2.26
C GLN A 96 13.90 -7.97 -2.33
N ASN A 97 14.91 -8.09 -1.48
CA ASN A 97 16.06 -7.18 -1.40
C ASN A 97 15.62 -5.70 -1.31
N ILE A 98 14.64 -5.44 -0.43
CA ILE A 98 14.09 -4.11 -0.16
C ILE A 98 14.88 -3.53 1.03
N SER A 99 15.30 -2.27 0.95
CA SER A 99 15.86 -1.56 2.11
C SER A 99 14.76 -1.37 3.14
N SER A 100 15.05 -1.55 4.42
CA SER A 100 14.08 -1.30 5.49
C SER A 100 13.47 0.10 5.30
N PRO A 101 12.15 0.22 5.11
CA PRO A 101 11.47 1.52 5.13
C PRO A 101 11.60 2.15 6.52
N GLU A 102 11.56 3.48 6.61
CA GLU A 102 11.75 4.17 7.89
C GLU A 102 10.55 4.01 8.84
N VAL A 103 9.34 3.68 8.34
CA VAL A 103 8.17 3.38 9.18
C VAL A 103 7.18 2.49 8.40
N VAL A 104 6.78 1.33 8.95
CA VAL A 104 5.53 0.67 8.51
C VAL A 104 4.44 0.82 9.55
N PHE A 105 4.67 0.53 10.84
CA PHE A 105 3.78 0.94 11.95
C PHE A 105 4.53 0.94 13.30
N THR A 106 5.63 1.71 13.41
CA THR A 106 6.43 1.79 14.64
C THR A 106 5.91 2.78 15.68
#